data_AF-V9LFM2-F1
#
_entry.id   AF-V9LFM2-F1
#
_cell.length_a   1.000
_cell.length_b   1.000
_cell.length_c   1.000
_cell.angle_alpha   90.00
_cell.angle_beta   90.00
_cell.angle_gamma   90.00
#
_symmetry.space_group_name_H-M   'P 1'
#
loop_
_entity.id
_entity.type
_entity.pdbx_description
1 polymer ?
#
loop_
_entity_poly.entity_id
_entity_poly.type
_entity_poly.pdbx_seq_one_letter_code
_entity_poly.pdbx_strand_id
1 'polypeptide(L)'
;SRSAYRSGVSDLSIRVLLRFPQRVKNQGTADFLPNKPRHTWEWHSCHQHFHSMDEFSHYDLLEATTQRKVAEGHKASFCLEDTMCDPGFSRRYACTAHTQGLGPGCYDTYNADIDCQWIDITDVRPGNYVLKVSVNPRFLVPESDVSNNVVRCDIVYTGNYVSARNCRITRF
;
A
#
# COMPACT_ATOMS: atom_id res chain seq x y z
N SER A 1 -6.98 0.45 13.52
CA SER A 1 -7.78 1.65 13.84
C SER A 1 -7.77 1.92 15.35
N ARG A 2 -8.24 3.09 15.81
CA ARG A 2 -8.21 3.47 17.24
C ARG A 2 -9.05 2.54 18.13
N SER A 3 -10.08 1.87 17.61
CA SER A 3 -10.88 0.93 18.40
C SER A 3 -10.14 -0.35 18.79
N ALA A 4 -9.08 -0.71 18.06
CA ALA A 4 -8.28 -1.91 18.35
C ALA A 4 -7.49 -1.83 19.68
N TYR A 5 -7.28 -0.62 20.21
CA TYR A 5 -6.51 -0.38 21.44
C TYR A 5 -7.38 0.07 22.62
N ARG A 6 -8.71 -0.02 22.52
CA ARG A 6 -9.62 0.38 23.61
C ARG A 6 -9.62 -0.65 24.74
N SER A 7 -9.78 -0.17 25.98
CA SER A 7 -10.03 -1.03 27.14
C SER A 7 -11.31 -1.86 26.91
N GLY A 8 -11.18 -3.19 26.93
CA GLY A 8 -12.28 -4.13 26.66
C GLY A 8 -12.17 -4.90 25.35
N VAL A 9 -11.15 -4.62 24.52
CA VAL A 9 -10.78 -5.50 23.40
C VAL A 9 -10.19 -6.80 23.99
N SER A 10 -10.90 -7.90 23.82
CA SER A 10 -10.44 -9.26 24.12
C SER A 10 -10.10 -10.02 22.84
N ASP A 11 -9.50 -11.21 22.96
CA ASP A 11 -9.21 -12.11 21.84
C ASP A 11 -10.47 -12.52 21.03
N LEU A 12 -11.67 -12.28 21.56
CA LEU A 12 -12.95 -12.53 20.87
C LEU A 12 -13.43 -11.34 20.02
N SER A 13 -12.69 -10.23 20.00
CA SER A 13 -13.09 -9.02 19.26
C SER A 13 -12.87 -9.19 17.77
N ILE A 14 -13.93 -9.06 16.98
CA ILE A 14 -13.87 -9.19 15.53
C ILE A 14 -13.34 -7.90 14.91
N ARG A 15 -12.38 -8.03 13.98
CA ARG A 15 -11.89 -6.93 13.14
C ARG A 15 -12.38 -7.15 11.70
N VAL A 16 -12.88 -6.08 11.08
CA VAL A 16 -13.26 -6.09 9.66
C VAL A 16 -12.15 -5.42 8.88
N LEU A 17 -11.45 -6.19 8.03
CA LEU A 17 -10.28 -5.74 7.29
C LEU A 17 -10.59 -5.70 5.80
N LEU A 18 -10.57 -4.50 5.21
CA LEU A 18 -10.63 -4.31 3.76
C LEU A 18 -9.26 -4.62 3.17
N ARG A 19 -9.07 -5.86 2.72
CA ARG A 19 -7.86 -6.34 2.03
C ARG A 19 -7.95 -6.10 0.53
N PHE A 20 -6.83 -5.74 -0.10
CA PHE A 20 -6.73 -5.55 -1.55
C PHE A 20 -5.29 -5.70 -2.03
N PRO A 21 -5.05 -6.22 -3.25
CA PRO A 21 -3.71 -6.28 -3.79
C PRO A 21 -3.24 -4.88 -4.25
N GLN A 22 -1.94 -4.66 -4.20
CA GLN A 22 -1.28 -3.48 -4.78
C GLN A 22 -0.19 -3.95 -5.73
N ARG A 23 -0.08 -3.28 -6.87
CA ARG A 23 1.04 -3.47 -7.79
C ARG A 23 1.56 -2.12 -8.23
N VAL A 24 2.83 -1.83 -7.94
CA VAL A 24 3.52 -0.60 -8.32
C VAL A 24 4.47 -0.93 -9.45
N LYS A 25 4.45 -0.14 -10.53
CA LYS A 25 5.35 -0.29 -11.68
C LYS A 25 6.35 0.85 -11.68
N ASN A 26 7.64 0.56 -11.85
CA ASN A 26 8.58 1.59 -12.25
C ASN A 26 8.49 1.81 -13.77
N GLN A 27 7.76 2.87 -14.14
CA GLN A 27 7.62 3.32 -15.54
C GLN A 27 8.73 4.28 -15.97
N GLY A 28 9.60 4.68 -15.05
CA GLY A 28 10.74 5.56 -15.31
C GLY A 28 11.90 4.82 -15.97
N THR A 29 13.00 5.53 -16.15
CA THR A 29 14.22 5.01 -16.81
C THR A 29 15.35 4.71 -15.85
N ALA A 30 15.18 4.99 -14.55
CA ALA A 30 16.18 4.79 -13.51
C ALA A 30 15.63 3.92 -12.38
N ASP A 31 16.53 3.33 -11.61
CA ASP A 31 16.18 2.49 -10.46
C ASP A 31 15.51 3.32 -9.39
N PHE A 32 14.33 2.87 -8.92
CA PHE A 32 13.71 3.44 -7.75
C PHE A 32 14.38 2.81 -6.52
N LEU A 33 15.22 3.60 -5.85
CA LEU A 33 16.01 3.15 -4.71
C LEU A 33 15.47 3.75 -3.40
N PRO A 34 15.50 2.99 -2.30
CA PRO A 34 15.10 3.51 -1.00
C PRO A 34 15.99 4.69 -0.58
N ASN A 35 15.36 5.70 0.03
CA ASN A 35 16.07 6.88 0.52
C ASN A 35 16.85 6.62 1.83
N LYS A 36 16.51 5.55 2.56
CA LYS A 36 17.16 5.19 3.81
C LYS A 36 18.50 4.49 3.58
N PRO A 37 19.58 4.89 4.30
CA PRO A 37 20.81 4.11 4.34
C PRO A 37 20.56 2.68 4.81
N ARG A 38 21.29 1.70 4.24
CA ARG A 38 21.09 0.27 4.55
C ARG A 38 21.18 -0.06 6.05
N HIS A 39 22.00 0.65 6.81
CA HIS A 39 22.17 0.43 8.25
C HIS A 39 20.98 0.91 9.09
N THR A 40 20.05 1.68 8.51
CA THR A 40 18.83 2.15 9.19
C THR A 40 17.58 1.39 8.74
N TRP A 41 17.74 0.29 8.00
CA TRP A 41 16.61 -0.54 7.60
C TRP A 41 16.10 -1.33 8.80
N GLU A 42 14.78 -1.40 8.94
CA GLU A 42 14.12 -2.00 10.09
C GLU A 42 13.69 -3.44 9.76
N TRP A 43 14.02 -4.39 10.63
CA TRP A 43 13.58 -5.77 10.47
C TRP A 43 12.10 -5.91 10.85
N HIS A 44 11.30 -6.52 9.98
CA HIS A 44 9.89 -6.73 10.25
C HIS A 44 9.57 -8.20 10.46
N SER A 45 9.37 -8.57 11.73
CA SER A 45 9.19 -9.96 12.15
C SER A 45 7.99 -10.66 11.49
N CYS A 46 6.93 -9.93 11.14
CA CYS A 46 5.76 -10.51 10.46
C CYS A 46 6.07 -10.96 9.03
N HIS A 47 7.04 -10.32 8.36
CA HIS A 47 7.36 -10.57 6.95
C HIS A 47 8.75 -11.20 6.74
N GLN A 48 9.52 -11.34 7.82
CA GLN A 48 10.84 -11.96 7.84
C GLN A 48 11.83 -11.34 6.82
N HIS A 49 11.78 -10.01 6.66
CA HIS A 49 12.76 -9.25 5.88
C HIS A 49 12.92 -7.82 6.40
N PHE A 50 13.93 -7.12 5.89
CA PHE A 50 14.14 -5.70 6.17
C PHE A 50 13.19 -4.81 5.34
N HIS A 51 12.79 -3.70 5.91
CA HIS A 51 12.06 -2.64 5.22
C HIS A 51 12.95 -1.42 5.03
N SER A 52 12.99 -0.93 3.79
CA SER A 52 13.90 0.13 3.37
C SER A 52 13.25 1.51 3.27
N MET A 53 11.95 1.60 3.55
CA MET A 53 11.17 2.84 3.56
C MET A 53 10.14 2.83 4.70
N ASP A 54 9.92 4.01 5.29
CA ASP A 54 8.91 4.24 6.35
C ASP A 54 7.48 4.41 5.82
N GLU A 55 7.34 4.81 4.56
CA GLU A 55 6.03 5.01 3.94
C GLU A 55 6.17 4.94 2.43
N PHE A 56 6.03 3.74 1.87
CA PHE A 56 6.00 3.58 0.41
C PHE A 56 4.59 3.81 -0.15
N SER A 57 3.55 3.44 0.59
CA SER A 57 2.17 3.75 0.18
C SER A 57 1.24 4.03 1.35
N HIS A 58 0.27 4.90 1.09
CA HIS A 58 -0.75 5.34 2.04
C HIS A 58 -2.15 5.00 1.52
N TYR A 59 -3.02 4.51 2.40
CA TYR A 59 -4.36 4.06 2.05
C TYR A 59 -5.41 4.87 2.81
N ASP A 60 -6.21 5.64 2.09
CA ASP A 60 -7.35 6.34 2.64
C ASP A 60 -8.66 5.68 2.18
N LEU A 61 -9.60 5.53 3.11
CA LEU A 61 -11.00 5.33 2.76
C LEU A 61 -11.74 6.65 2.98
N LEU A 62 -12.28 7.21 1.91
CA LEU A 62 -12.95 8.51 1.89
C LEU A 62 -14.45 8.30 1.75
N GLU A 63 -15.27 9.08 2.44
CA GLU A 63 -16.72 9.10 2.19
C GLU A 63 -16.99 9.72 0.80
N ALA A 64 -17.87 9.09 0.01
CA ALA A 64 -17.95 9.38 -1.42
C ALA A 64 -18.40 10.82 -1.75
N THR A 65 -19.25 11.43 -0.91
CA THR A 65 -19.86 12.74 -1.17
C THR A 65 -18.96 13.88 -0.69
N THR A 66 -18.55 13.79 0.58
CA THR A 66 -17.79 14.80 1.31
C THR A 66 -16.29 14.70 1.09
N GLN A 67 -15.82 13.56 0.56
CA GLN A 67 -14.40 13.24 0.41
C GLN A 67 -13.61 13.25 1.74
N ARG A 68 -14.32 13.23 2.87
CA ARG A 68 -13.70 13.20 4.19
C ARG A 68 -13.17 11.80 4.46
N LYS A 69 -11.95 11.74 4.99
CA LYS A 69 -11.35 10.50 5.47
C LYS A 69 -12.17 9.89 6.62
N VAL A 70 -12.59 8.64 6.44
CA VAL A 70 -13.35 7.86 7.45
C VAL A 70 -12.54 6.75 8.07
N ALA A 71 -11.57 6.21 7.34
CA ALA A 71 -10.59 5.27 7.84
C ALA A 71 -9.28 5.49 7.11
N GLU A 72 -8.20 5.11 7.75
CA GLU A 72 -6.87 5.08 7.16
C GLU A 72 -6.25 3.71 7.44
N GLY A 73 -5.52 3.24 6.45
CA GLY A 73 -4.59 2.14 6.57
C GLY A 73 -3.24 2.65 6.15
N HIS A 74 -2.22 2.07 6.75
CA HIS A 74 -0.86 2.33 6.35
C HIS A 74 -0.22 0.99 6.16
N LYS A 75 0.54 0.87 5.07
CA LYS A 75 1.57 -0.14 5.03
C LYS A 75 2.87 0.60 5.31
N ALA A 76 3.18 0.69 6.60
CA ALA A 76 4.23 1.55 7.14
C ALA A 76 5.65 1.08 6.75
N SER A 77 5.79 -0.01 6.01
CA SER A 77 7.10 -0.62 5.84
C SER A 77 7.07 -1.63 4.70
N PHE A 78 7.95 -1.45 3.72
CA PHE A 78 7.98 -2.19 2.47
C PHE A 78 9.36 -2.73 2.15
N CYS A 79 9.36 -3.93 1.57
CA CYS A 79 10.48 -4.52 0.85
C CYS A 79 10.39 -4.04 -0.60
N LEU A 80 11.36 -3.28 -1.11
CA LEU A 80 11.36 -2.94 -2.55
C LEU A 80 12.01 -4.08 -3.32
N GLU A 81 11.24 -4.78 -4.14
CA GLU A 81 11.77 -5.84 -5.00
C GLU A 81 11.12 -5.92 -6.38
N ASP A 82 11.84 -6.55 -7.31
CA ASP A 82 11.33 -6.84 -8.65
C ASP A 82 10.55 -8.16 -8.61
N THR A 83 9.25 -8.11 -8.28
CA THR A 83 8.41 -9.33 -8.26
C THR A 83 8.25 -9.94 -9.66
N MET A 84 8.07 -9.09 -10.67
CA MET A 84 7.93 -9.44 -12.09
C MET A 84 8.43 -8.27 -12.95
N CYS A 85 8.82 -8.51 -14.20
CA CYS A 85 9.15 -7.45 -15.15
C CYS A 85 8.50 -7.69 -16.52
N ASP A 86 8.34 -6.61 -17.28
CA ASP A 86 7.93 -6.69 -18.68
C ASP A 86 8.97 -7.48 -19.52
N PRO A 87 8.59 -8.07 -20.66
CA PRO A 87 9.53 -8.74 -21.56
C PRO A 87 10.71 -7.84 -21.94
N GLY A 88 11.92 -8.39 -21.87
CA GLY A 88 13.17 -7.65 -22.14
C GLY A 88 13.81 -7.01 -20.90
N PHE A 89 13.11 -6.98 -19.76
CA PHE A 89 13.66 -6.54 -18.47
C PHE A 89 13.98 -7.74 -17.58
N SER A 90 15.01 -7.60 -16.73
CA SER A 90 15.44 -8.64 -15.78
C SER A 90 15.33 -8.13 -14.35
N ARG A 91 14.86 -9.02 -13.46
CA ARG A 91 14.81 -8.77 -12.02
C ARG A 91 16.23 -8.60 -11.46
N ARG A 92 16.44 -7.60 -10.61
CA ARG A 92 17.72 -7.27 -9.97
C ARG A 92 17.61 -7.14 -8.45
N TYR A 93 16.46 -6.68 -7.95
CA TYR A 93 16.23 -6.49 -6.53
C TYR A 93 15.37 -7.62 -5.96
N ALA A 94 15.81 -8.17 -4.84
CA ALA A 94 15.12 -9.23 -4.11
C ALA A 94 15.41 -9.08 -2.63
N CYS A 95 14.37 -8.98 -1.82
CA CYS A 95 14.57 -8.74 -0.38
C CYS A 95 15.20 -9.92 0.34
N THR A 96 14.98 -11.14 -0.16
CA THR A 96 15.69 -12.35 0.30
C THR A 96 17.19 -12.30 0.04
N ALA A 97 17.62 -11.57 -1.00
CA ALA A 97 19.03 -11.32 -1.32
C ALA A 97 19.59 -10.06 -0.62
N HIS A 98 18.80 -9.42 0.24
CA HIS A 98 19.16 -8.18 0.95
C HIS A 98 19.54 -7.01 0.02
N THR A 99 19.03 -7.02 -1.21
CA THR A 99 19.12 -5.91 -2.16
C THR A 99 17.71 -5.38 -2.40
N GLN A 100 17.51 -4.07 -2.21
CA GLN A 100 16.21 -3.46 -2.36
C GLN A 100 16.22 -2.33 -3.38
N GLY A 101 15.14 -2.26 -4.14
CA GLY A 101 14.91 -1.32 -5.21
C GLY A 101 13.83 -1.84 -6.15
N LEU A 102 13.41 -1.00 -7.09
CA LEU A 102 12.50 -1.40 -8.16
C LEU A 102 13.09 -0.94 -9.50
N GLY A 103 13.48 -1.88 -10.33
CA GLY A 103 14.11 -1.63 -11.62
C GLY A 103 13.13 -1.09 -12.67
N PRO A 104 13.59 -0.33 -13.68
CA PRO A 104 12.77 0.08 -14.82
C PRO A 104 12.07 -1.11 -15.47
N GLY A 105 10.79 -0.95 -15.81
CA GLY A 105 9.99 -2.01 -16.45
C GLY A 105 9.59 -3.15 -15.50
N CYS A 106 10.01 -3.11 -14.23
CA CYS A 106 9.64 -4.08 -13.22
C CYS A 106 8.48 -3.58 -12.34
N TYR A 107 7.88 -4.54 -11.64
CA TYR A 107 6.74 -4.35 -10.75
C TYR A 107 7.08 -4.87 -9.36
N ASP A 108 6.64 -4.13 -8.35
CA ASP A 108 6.56 -4.60 -6.98
C ASP A 108 5.10 -4.91 -6.65
N THR A 109 4.80 -6.19 -6.38
CA THR A 109 3.43 -6.70 -6.24
C THR A 109 3.21 -7.24 -4.83
N TYR A 110 2.25 -6.63 -4.14
CA TYR A 110 1.76 -7.06 -2.84
C TYR A 110 0.38 -7.67 -2.97
N ASN A 111 0.28 -8.97 -2.70
CA ASN A 111 -0.98 -9.69 -2.71
C ASN A 111 -1.82 -9.37 -1.46
N ALA A 112 -3.13 -9.59 -1.54
CA ALA A 112 -4.09 -9.23 -0.50
C ALA A 112 -4.02 -10.10 0.78
N ASP A 113 -3.40 -11.27 0.67
CA ASP A 113 -3.15 -12.20 1.77
C ASP A 113 -1.97 -11.76 2.65
N ILE A 114 -1.06 -10.93 2.12
CA ILE A 114 0.11 -10.41 2.86
C ILE A 114 -0.34 -9.59 4.07
N ASP A 115 0.36 -9.80 5.18
CA ASP A 115 0.12 -9.02 6.39
C ASP A 115 0.31 -7.51 6.19
N CYS A 116 -0.43 -6.72 6.98
CA CYS A 116 -0.53 -5.26 6.90
C CYS A 116 -0.99 -4.70 5.54
N GLN A 117 -1.57 -5.51 4.65
CA GLN A 117 -2.15 -5.10 3.35
C GLN A 117 -3.67 -4.86 3.45
N TRP A 118 -4.10 -3.96 4.35
CA TRP A 118 -5.52 -3.66 4.53
C TRP A 118 -5.78 -2.29 5.16
N ILE A 119 -7.03 -1.82 4.98
CA ILE A 119 -7.61 -0.79 5.84
C ILE A 119 -8.53 -1.48 6.85
N ASP A 120 -8.33 -1.17 8.13
CA ASP A 120 -9.24 -1.63 9.18
C ASP A 120 -10.51 -0.77 9.17
N ILE A 121 -11.62 -1.38 8.74
CA ILE A 121 -12.92 -0.75 8.54
C ILE A 121 -13.93 -1.15 9.63
N THR A 122 -13.46 -1.69 10.76
CA THR A 122 -14.32 -2.18 11.85
C THR A 122 -15.34 -1.13 12.33
N ASP A 123 -14.95 0.15 12.35
CA ASP A 123 -15.81 1.25 12.81
C ASP A 123 -16.53 1.99 11.66
N VAL A 124 -16.36 1.52 10.42
CA VAL A 124 -16.96 2.13 9.22
C VAL A 124 -18.36 1.55 9.01
N ARG A 125 -19.35 2.40 8.75
CA ARG A 125 -20.72 1.96 8.50
C ARG A 125 -20.90 1.53 7.03
N PRO A 126 -21.91 0.71 6.70
CA PRO A 126 -22.29 0.49 5.30
C PRO A 126 -22.54 1.82 4.57
N GLY A 127 -22.13 1.90 3.30
CA GLY A 127 -22.21 3.12 2.50
C GLY A 127 -21.34 3.10 1.25
N ASN A 128 -21.28 4.26 0.59
CA ASN A 128 -20.45 4.49 -0.59
C ASN A 128 -19.21 5.28 -0.21
N TYR A 129 -18.07 4.80 -0.68
CA TYR A 129 -16.75 5.31 -0.33
C TYR A 129 -15.86 5.41 -1.58
N VAL A 130 -14.72 6.06 -1.43
CA VAL A 130 -13.62 6.02 -2.39
C VAL A 130 -12.39 5.48 -1.68
N LEU A 131 -11.84 4.38 -2.18
CA LEU A 131 -10.50 3.94 -1.81
C LEU A 131 -9.51 4.80 -2.57
N LYS A 132 -8.63 5.50 -1.85
CA LYS A 132 -7.52 6.26 -2.41
C LYS A 132 -6.22 5.61 -1.96
N VAL A 133 -5.42 5.16 -2.92
CA VAL A 133 -4.08 4.62 -2.69
C VAL A 133 -3.08 5.61 -3.26
N SER A 134 -2.10 6.02 -2.46
CA SER A 134 -1.03 6.93 -2.89
C SER A 134 0.32 6.24 -2.72
N VAL A 135 1.15 6.26 -3.75
CA VAL A 135 2.53 5.72 -3.72
C VAL A 135 3.52 6.88 -3.59
N ASN A 136 4.58 6.69 -2.81
CA ASN A 136 5.57 7.72 -2.48
C ASN A 136 4.92 9.08 -2.08
N PRO A 137 3.93 9.09 -1.16
CA PRO A 137 3.07 10.26 -0.93
C PRO A 137 3.80 11.48 -0.35
N ARG A 138 5.00 11.26 0.22
CA ARG A 138 5.87 12.31 0.78
C ARG A 138 7.01 12.71 -0.16
N PHE A 139 7.06 12.15 -1.37
CA PHE A 139 8.11 12.42 -2.36
C PHE A 139 9.52 12.20 -1.80
N LEU A 140 9.70 11.14 -1.00
CA LEU A 140 10.97 10.82 -0.34
C LEU A 140 12.00 10.28 -1.33
N VAL A 141 11.52 9.66 -2.41
CA VAL A 141 12.34 9.19 -3.53
C VAL A 141 12.00 10.05 -4.75
N PRO A 142 12.98 10.59 -5.49
CA PRO A 142 12.72 11.35 -6.71
C PRO A 142 12.10 10.49 -7.82
N GLU A 143 11.10 11.02 -8.49
CA GLU A 143 10.43 10.39 -9.64
C GLU A 143 10.34 11.38 -10.80
N SER A 144 10.37 10.88 -12.04
CA SER A 144 10.28 11.72 -13.24
C SER A 144 8.89 12.29 -13.49
N ASP A 145 7.85 11.59 -13.00
CA ASP A 145 6.46 12.01 -13.02
C ASP A 145 5.87 11.62 -11.67
N VAL A 146 5.30 12.59 -10.96
CA VAL A 146 4.62 12.36 -9.68
C VAL A 146 3.10 12.43 -9.84
N SER A 147 2.60 12.79 -11.03
CA SER A 147 1.17 12.99 -11.28
C SER A 147 0.39 11.68 -11.43
N ASN A 148 1.05 10.53 -11.50
CA ASN A 148 0.46 9.20 -11.66
C ASN A 148 0.52 8.34 -10.38
N ASN A 149 0.88 8.94 -9.24
CA ASN A 149 1.08 8.20 -7.98
C ASN A 149 -0.20 7.85 -7.21
N VAL A 150 -1.37 8.34 -7.66
CA VAL A 150 -2.63 8.16 -6.94
C VAL A 150 -3.58 7.28 -7.73
N VAL A 151 -4.12 6.24 -7.10
CA VAL A 151 -5.22 5.42 -7.61
C VAL A 151 -6.47 5.69 -6.78
N ARG A 152 -7.61 5.79 -7.46
CA ARG A 152 -8.93 5.93 -6.83
C ARG A 152 -9.88 4.87 -7.35
N CYS A 153 -10.61 4.23 -6.45
CA CYS A 153 -11.64 3.24 -6.75
C CYS A 153 -12.93 3.57 -6.02
N ASP A 154 -14.07 3.40 -6.69
CA ASP A 154 -15.38 3.48 -6.05
C ASP A 154 -15.63 2.22 -5.23
N ILE A 155 -16.00 2.39 -3.97
CA ILE A 155 -16.22 1.31 -3.02
C ILE A 155 -17.67 1.34 -2.53
N VAL A 156 -18.36 0.20 -2.62
CA VAL A 156 -19.67 0.00 -1.99
C VAL A 156 -19.50 -1.03 -0.89
N TYR A 157 -19.79 -0.64 0.35
CA TYR A 157 -19.73 -1.51 1.53
C TYR A 157 -21.13 -1.74 2.09
N THR A 158 -21.55 -3.00 2.19
CA THR A 158 -22.90 -3.38 2.66
C THR A 158 -22.95 -3.80 4.12
N GLY A 159 -21.82 -3.80 4.83
CA GLY A 159 -21.68 -4.39 6.16
C GLY A 159 -21.01 -5.76 6.12
N ASN A 160 -21.39 -6.59 5.13
CA ASN A 160 -20.88 -7.95 4.98
C ASN A 160 -20.09 -8.17 3.69
N TYR A 161 -20.30 -7.32 2.67
CA TYR A 161 -19.62 -7.42 1.38
C TYR A 161 -19.08 -6.06 0.95
N VAL A 162 -17.99 -6.10 0.21
CA VAL A 162 -17.38 -4.93 -0.43
C VAL A 162 -17.28 -5.17 -1.94
N SER A 163 -17.66 -4.17 -2.74
CA SER A 163 -17.41 -4.15 -4.18
C SER A 163 -16.54 -2.94 -4.51
N ALA A 164 -15.47 -3.17 -5.28
CA ALA A 164 -14.64 -2.12 -5.84
C ALA A 164 -14.89 -2.00 -7.35
N ARG A 165 -15.07 -0.77 -7.84
CA ARG A 165 -15.37 -0.46 -9.25
C ARG A 165 -14.62 0.79 -9.69
N ASN A 166 -14.54 1.00 -11.00
CA ASN A 166 -14.00 2.21 -11.62
C ASN A 166 -12.61 2.63 -11.10
N CYS A 167 -11.77 1.66 -10.77
CA CYS A 167 -10.40 1.90 -10.33
C CYS A 167 -9.59 2.57 -11.44
N ARG A 168 -8.98 3.71 -11.15
CA ARG A 168 -8.18 4.46 -12.12
C ARG A 168 -7.05 5.22 -11.44
N ILE A 169 -5.95 5.38 -12.17
CA ILE A 169 -4.92 6.35 -11.83
C ILE A 169 -5.51 7.74 -12.04
N THR A 170 -5.34 8.61 -11.05
CA THR A 170 -5.81 9.99 -11.06
C THR A 170 -4.64 10.93 -10.83
N ARG A 171 -4.67 12.08 -11.49
CA ARG A 171 -3.75 13.17 -11.18
C ARG A 171 -4.03 13.74 -9.80
N PHE A 172 -2.97 14.17 -9.13
CA PHE A 172 -3.04 14.92 -7.86
C PHE A 172 -3.95 16.14 -7.98
#